data_AF-A0A0A2F6R8-F1
#
_entry.id   AF-A0A0A2F6R8-F1
#
_cell.length_a   1.000
_cell.length_b   1.000
_cell.length_c   1.000
_cell.angle_alpha   90.00
_cell.angle_beta   90.00
_cell.angle_gamma   90.00
#
_symmetry.space_group_name_H-M   'P 1'
#
loop_
_entity.id
_entity.type
_entity.pdbx_description
1 polymer ?
#
loop_
_entity_poly.entity_id
_entity_poly.type
_entity_poly.pdbx_seq_one_letter_code
_entity_poly.pdbx_strand_id
1 'polypeptide(L)'
;MRKILLLVCFLGCILEVYAQKMTHKQIIEQRIAHRASILEKVSKKELTDSLKKQISDYHQLTEILANETRNTLLENQKLKNELNKYLIITSSDTLIFHQDFNAIRESIPTCLEERSNIVNSIIELRTKIIAAENVTHELEEKLGNTPIAYAAIREKIEKDLDQILSLIRDIKKMNLSSLSEEQQKYFRPGLTERYNNFKKYFTK
;
A
#
# COMPACT_ATOMS: atom_id res chain seq x y z
N MET A 1 -34.25 -49.82 2.46
CA MET A 1 -32.77 -49.88 2.41
C MET A 1 -32.12 -48.61 1.85
N ARG A 2 -32.54 -48.04 0.70
CA ARG A 2 -31.93 -46.82 0.12
C ARG A 2 -31.85 -45.58 1.05
N LYS A 3 -32.85 -45.36 1.92
CA LYS A 3 -32.86 -44.22 2.86
C LYS A 3 -31.88 -44.36 4.04
N ILE A 4 -31.53 -45.59 4.42
CA ILE A 4 -30.56 -45.87 5.49
C ILE A 4 -29.13 -45.68 4.98
N LEU A 5 -28.87 -46.07 3.72
CA LEU A 5 -27.57 -45.89 3.07
C LEU A 5 -27.20 -44.40 2.92
N LEU A 6 -28.17 -43.55 2.56
CA LEU A 6 -27.98 -42.10 2.46
C LEU A 6 -27.68 -41.46 3.82
N LEU A 7 -28.31 -41.94 4.90
CA LEU A 7 -28.07 -41.42 6.25
C LEU A 7 -26.66 -41.78 6.76
N VAL A 8 -26.17 -42.99 6.43
CA VAL A 8 -24.82 -43.44 6.79
C VAL A 8 -23.75 -42.69 5.99
N CYS A 9 -23.98 -42.41 4.70
CA CYS A 9 -23.08 -41.57 3.90
C CYS A 9 -23.06 -40.12 4.41
N PHE A 10 -24.21 -39.56 4.83
CA PHE A 10 -24.28 -38.20 5.37
C PHE A 10 -23.58 -38.11 6.75
N LEU A 11 -23.74 -39.12 7.62
CA LEU A 11 -23.02 -39.22 8.88
C LEU A 11 -21.51 -39.42 8.69
N GLY A 12 -21.10 -40.19 7.67
CA GLY A 12 -19.69 -40.36 7.30
C GLY A 12 -19.02 -39.06 6.83
N CYS A 13 -19.70 -38.27 5.98
CA CYS A 13 -19.20 -36.97 5.55
C CYS A 13 -19.16 -35.93 6.68
N ILE A 14 -20.10 -35.98 7.64
CA ILE A 14 -20.06 -35.09 8.81
C ILE A 14 -18.94 -35.50 9.78
N LEU A 15 -18.65 -36.79 9.93
CA LEU A 15 -17.53 -37.29 10.75
C LEU A 15 -16.17 -36.97 10.14
N GLU A 16 -16.02 -36.96 8.81
CA GLU A 16 -14.77 -36.49 8.16
C GLU A 16 -14.58 -34.97 8.28
N VAL A 17 -15.65 -34.19 8.35
CA VAL A 17 -15.59 -32.74 8.62
C VAL A 17 -15.33 -32.46 10.12
N TYR A 18 -15.74 -33.36 11.02
CA TYR A 18 -15.45 -33.29 12.46
C TYR A 18 -14.12 -33.94 12.88
N ALA A 19 -13.46 -34.68 11.99
CA ALA A 19 -12.05 -35.03 12.10
C ALA A 19 -11.22 -33.76 11.85
N GLN A 20 -11.32 -32.82 12.78
CA GLN A 20 -10.48 -31.64 12.86
C GLN A 20 -9.04 -32.06 12.64
N LYS A 21 -8.44 -31.55 11.57
CA LYS A 21 -7.01 -31.64 11.33
C LYS A 21 -6.33 -30.89 12.48
N MET A 22 -6.04 -31.64 13.55
CA MET A 22 -5.48 -31.09 14.76
C MET A 22 -4.18 -30.38 14.41
N THR A 23 -4.05 -29.10 14.75
CA THR A 23 -2.84 -28.36 14.43
C THR A 23 -1.67 -28.95 15.20
N HIS A 24 -0.46 -28.89 14.64
CA HIS A 24 0.73 -29.43 15.29
C HIS A 24 0.92 -28.87 16.73
N LYS A 25 0.54 -27.60 16.93
CA LYS A 25 0.41 -26.93 18.22
C LYS A 25 -0.50 -27.68 19.20
N GLN A 26 -1.75 -27.97 18.80
CA GLN A 26 -2.72 -28.67 19.63
C GLN A 26 -2.23 -30.06 20.05
N ILE A 27 -1.52 -30.77 19.16
CA ILE A 27 -0.92 -32.08 19.46
C ILE A 27 0.12 -31.97 20.59
N ILE A 28 0.97 -30.93 20.54
CA ILE A 28 2.01 -30.70 21.57
C ILE A 28 1.38 -30.25 22.89
N GLU A 29 0.39 -29.36 22.85
CA GLU A 29 -0.37 -28.93 24.04
C GLU A 29 -1.02 -30.12 24.76
N GLN A 30 -1.61 -31.04 24.00
CA GLN A 30 -2.20 -32.26 24.56
C GLN A 30 -1.15 -33.22 25.14
N ARG A 31 0.02 -33.37 24.51
CA ARG A 31 1.13 -34.17 25.06
C ARG A 31 1.61 -33.60 26.39
N ILE A 32 1.77 -32.28 26.49
CA ILE A 32 2.18 -31.59 27.71
C ILE A 32 1.14 -31.82 28.81
N ALA A 33 -0.15 -31.60 28.50
CA ALA A 33 -1.24 -31.78 29.46
C ALA A 33 -1.34 -33.23 29.94
N HIS A 34 -1.21 -34.19 29.03
CA HIS A 34 -1.20 -35.61 29.38
C HIS A 34 -0.03 -35.97 30.29
N ARG A 35 1.19 -35.52 29.98
CA ARG A 35 2.38 -35.75 30.83
C ARG A 35 2.21 -35.15 32.23
N ALA A 36 1.66 -33.94 32.33
CA ALA A 36 1.38 -33.31 33.62
C ALA A 36 0.41 -34.15 34.48
N SER A 37 -0.61 -34.76 33.87
CA SER A 37 -1.61 -35.57 34.59
C SER A 37 -1.09 -36.89 35.18
N ILE A 38 0.03 -37.40 34.67
CA ILE A 38 0.62 -38.68 35.11
C ILE A 38 1.88 -38.48 35.97
N LEU A 39 2.37 -37.25 36.10
CA LEU A 39 3.70 -36.94 36.66
C LEU A 39 3.81 -37.25 38.15
N GLU A 40 2.72 -37.17 38.90
CA GLU A 40 2.65 -37.53 40.32
C GLU A 40 2.57 -39.05 40.56
N LYS A 41 2.30 -39.83 39.50
CA LYS A 41 2.05 -41.27 39.57
C LYS A 41 3.24 -42.13 39.11
N VAL A 42 4.30 -41.51 38.60
CA VAL A 42 5.48 -42.19 38.06
C VAL A 42 6.56 -42.37 39.12
N SER A 43 7.36 -43.44 38.99
CA SER A 43 8.48 -43.68 39.90
C SER A 43 9.56 -42.60 39.79
N LYS A 44 10.41 -42.46 40.82
CA LYS A 44 11.51 -41.46 40.85
C LYS A 44 12.47 -41.58 39.64
N LYS A 45 12.65 -42.79 39.10
CA LYS A 45 13.49 -43.06 37.93
C LYS A 45 12.80 -42.60 36.63
N GLU A 46 11.52 -42.89 36.47
CA GLU A 46 10.70 -42.50 35.30
C GLU A 46 10.38 -41.00 35.28
N LEU A 47 10.35 -40.37 36.45
CA LEU A 47 10.11 -38.93 36.61
C LEU A 47 11.14 -38.10 35.83
N THR A 48 12.42 -38.46 35.94
CA THR A 48 13.50 -37.73 35.27
C THR A 48 13.35 -37.77 33.75
N ASP A 49 13.02 -38.94 33.19
CA ASP A 49 12.83 -39.11 31.74
C ASP A 49 11.54 -38.45 31.25
N SER A 50 10.48 -38.48 32.07
CA SER A 50 9.23 -37.78 31.77
C SER A 50 9.44 -36.26 31.71
N LEU A 51 10.16 -35.70 32.69
CA LEU A 51 10.51 -34.27 32.73
C LEU A 51 11.37 -33.85 31.54
N LYS A 52 12.39 -34.64 31.16
CA LYS A 52 13.21 -34.36 29.96
C LYS A 52 12.36 -34.30 28.69
N LYS A 53 11.44 -35.24 28.52
CA LYS A 53 10.53 -35.24 27.37
C LYS A 53 9.54 -34.08 27.42
N GLN A 54 9.07 -33.69 28.60
CA GLN A 54 8.19 -32.51 28.76
C GLN A 54 8.91 -31.20 28.45
N ILE A 55 10.19 -31.07 28.81
CA ILE A 55 11.05 -29.93 28.40
C ILE A 55 11.17 -29.88 26.88
N SER A 56 11.39 -31.03 26.22
CA SER A 56 11.44 -31.10 24.76
C SER A 56 10.10 -30.69 24.12
N ASP A 57 8.98 -31.08 24.70
CA ASP A 57 7.64 -30.69 24.23
C ASP A 57 7.43 -29.17 24.38
N TYR A 58 7.83 -28.57 25.51
CA TYR A 58 7.77 -27.12 25.70
C TYR A 58 8.70 -26.36 24.74
N HIS A 59 9.87 -26.91 24.42
CA HIS A 59 10.77 -26.30 23.44
C HIS A 59 10.12 -26.25 22.05
N GLN A 60 9.54 -27.37 21.59
CA GLN A 60 8.80 -27.42 20.33
C GLN A 60 7.62 -26.45 20.31
N LEU A 61 6.85 -26.36 21.41
CA LEU A 61 5.75 -25.40 21.52
C LEU A 61 6.25 -23.95 21.41
N THR A 62 7.38 -23.65 22.05
CA THR A 62 7.98 -22.31 22.02
C THR A 62 8.41 -21.93 20.60
N GLU A 63 9.02 -22.85 19.85
CA GLU A 63 9.41 -22.61 18.45
C GLU A 63 8.19 -22.37 17.55
N ILE A 64 7.12 -23.14 17.73
CA ILE A 64 5.87 -22.95 16.99
C ILE A 64 5.28 -21.57 17.27
N LEU A 65 5.15 -21.20 18.55
CA LEU A 65 4.60 -19.91 18.95
C LEU A 65 5.46 -18.73 18.47
N ALA A 66 6.79 -18.87 18.51
CA ALA A 66 7.71 -17.87 17.98
C ALA A 66 7.54 -17.68 16.46
N ASN A 67 7.36 -18.78 15.72
CA ASN A 67 7.08 -18.73 14.29
C ASN A 67 5.71 -18.13 13.97
N GLU A 68 4.65 -18.51 14.70
CA GLU A 68 3.31 -17.90 14.57
C GLU A 68 3.36 -16.39 14.81
N THR A 69 4.08 -15.97 15.85
CA THR A 69 4.26 -14.55 16.19
C THR A 69 4.99 -13.81 15.08
N ARG A 70 6.10 -14.37 14.58
CA ARG A 70 6.88 -13.77 13.48
C ARG A 70 6.05 -13.65 12.20
N ASN A 71 5.29 -14.68 11.84
CA ASN A 71 4.45 -14.66 10.66
C ASN A 71 3.33 -13.62 10.79
N THR A 72 2.67 -13.57 11.96
CA THR A 72 1.63 -12.56 12.25
C THR A 72 2.19 -11.14 12.18
N LEU A 73 3.41 -10.92 12.68
CA LEU A 73 4.06 -9.61 12.58
C LEU A 73 4.31 -9.21 11.12
N LEU A 74 4.82 -10.13 10.30
CA LEU A 74 5.06 -9.89 8.87
C LEU A 74 3.74 -9.60 8.13
N GLU A 75 2.69 -10.37 8.41
CA GLU A 75 1.37 -10.16 7.82
C GLU A 75 0.78 -8.80 8.24
N ASN A 76 0.86 -8.44 9.52
CA ASN A 76 0.42 -7.13 10.00
C ASN A 76 1.16 -5.97 9.33
N GLN A 77 2.48 -6.10 9.12
CA GLN A 77 3.26 -5.10 8.39
C GLN A 77 2.79 -4.99 6.93
N LYS A 78 2.55 -6.12 6.26
CA LYS A 78 2.02 -6.14 4.90
C LYS A 78 0.64 -5.46 4.83
N LEU A 79 -0.28 -5.81 5.73
CA LEU A 79 -1.62 -5.22 5.79
C LEU A 79 -1.57 -3.72 6.08
N LYS A 80 -0.69 -3.28 6.99
CA LYS A 80 -0.48 -1.85 7.28
C LYS A 80 0.00 -1.09 6.05
N ASN A 81 0.92 -1.66 5.28
CA ASN A 81 1.42 -1.06 4.05
C ASN A 81 0.31 -0.98 2.99
N GLU A 82 -0.46 -2.05 2.79
CA GLU A 82 -1.61 -2.05 1.88
C GLU A 82 -2.68 -1.03 2.29
N LEU A 83 -3.03 -0.97 3.58
CA LEU A 83 -3.97 0.03 4.10
C LEU A 83 -3.47 1.46 3.83
N ASN A 84 -2.18 1.72 4.07
CA ASN A 84 -1.60 3.03 3.83
C ASN A 84 -1.67 3.41 2.34
N LYS A 85 -1.43 2.47 1.42
CA LYS A 85 -1.61 2.70 -0.03
C LYS A 85 -3.04 3.15 -0.34
N TYR A 86 -4.03 2.45 0.19
CA TYR A 86 -5.44 2.81 -0.03
C TYR A 86 -5.81 4.16 0.57
N LEU A 87 -5.32 4.47 1.78
CA LEU A 87 -5.55 5.76 2.41
C LEU A 87 -4.98 6.91 1.56
N ILE A 88 -3.79 6.73 0.99
CA ILE A 88 -3.20 7.73 0.10
C ILE A 88 -4.04 7.89 -1.16
N ILE A 89 -4.36 6.80 -1.87
CA ILE A 89 -5.10 6.86 -3.15
C ILE A 89 -6.50 7.45 -2.95
N THR A 90 -7.18 7.07 -1.87
CA THR A 90 -8.57 7.48 -1.61
C THR A 90 -8.67 8.80 -0.86
N SER A 91 -7.55 9.39 -0.42
CA SER A 91 -7.53 10.67 0.27
C SER A 91 -8.21 11.76 -0.56
N SER A 92 -9.07 12.54 0.08
CA SER A 92 -9.70 13.72 -0.52
C SER A 92 -8.82 14.97 -0.45
N ASP A 93 -7.66 14.90 0.21
CA ASP A 93 -6.74 16.02 0.38
C ASP A 93 -5.85 16.22 -0.85
N THR A 94 -5.46 17.47 -1.12
CA THR A 94 -4.48 17.87 -2.12
C THR A 94 -3.05 17.43 -1.82
N LEU A 95 -2.75 17.03 -0.58
CA LEU A 95 -1.45 16.46 -0.18
C LEU A 95 -1.10 15.20 -0.98
N ILE A 96 -2.09 14.50 -1.54
CA ILE A 96 -1.88 13.36 -2.45
C ILE A 96 -0.96 13.74 -3.64
N PHE A 97 -1.03 14.98 -4.12
CA PHE A 97 -0.24 15.46 -5.26
C PHE A 97 1.24 15.78 -4.90
N HIS A 98 1.61 15.59 -3.64
CA HIS A 98 2.97 15.81 -3.12
C HIS A 98 3.66 14.50 -2.74
N GLN A 99 2.96 13.37 -2.82
CA GLN A 99 3.49 12.05 -2.47
C GLN A 99 4.27 11.45 -3.64
N ASP A 100 5.24 10.59 -3.33
CA ASP A 100 5.87 9.74 -4.35
C ASP A 100 4.92 8.59 -4.70
N PHE A 101 4.16 8.81 -5.77
CA PHE A 101 3.14 7.86 -6.22
C PHE A 101 3.73 6.64 -6.96
N ASN A 102 5.02 6.67 -7.32
CA ASN A 102 5.66 5.55 -8.02
C ASN A 102 5.72 4.30 -7.13
N ALA A 103 5.94 4.47 -5.83
CA ALA A 103 5.99 3.37 -4.86
C ALA A 103 4.64 2.65 -4.66
N ILE A 104 3.54 3.27 -5.11
CA ILE A 104 2.17 2.80 -4.88
C ILE A 104 1.56 2.19 -6.14
N ARG A 105 2.12 2.48 -7.32
CA ARG A 105 1.52 2.21 -8.63
C ARG A 105 1.35 0.73 -8.98
N GLU A 106 2.26 -0.15 -8.53
CA GLU A 106 2.34 -1.54 -8.99
C GLU A 106 1.18 -2.44 -8.52
N SER A 107 0.42 -2.02 -7.50
CA SER A 107 -0.61 -2.88 -6.87
C SER A 107 -1.95 -2.18 -6.68
N ILE A 108 -2.34 -1.29 -7.60
CA ILE A 108 -3.60 -0.56 -7.51
C ILE A 108 -4.73 -1.43 -8.08
N PRO A 109 -5.83 -1.66 -7.33
CA PRO A 109 -6.98 -2.37 -7.87
C PRO A 109 -7.57 -1.64 -9.08
N THR A 110 -8.09 -2.40 -10.04
CA THR A 110 -8.69 -1.88 -11.27
C THR A 110 -9.78 -0.84 -11.01
N CYS A 111 -10.55 -0.96 -9.92
CA CYS A 111 -11.58 0.01 -9.55
C CYS A 111 -11.04 1.40 -9.15
N LEU A 112 -9.75 1.52 -8.84
CA LEU A 112 -9.06 2.77 -8.50
C LEU A 112 -8.07 3.22 -9.58
N GLU A 113 -7.94 2.47 -10.67
CA GLU A 113 -6.96 2.72 -11.72
C GLU A 113 -7.18 4.08 -12.39
N GLU A 114 -8.42 4.43 -12.73
CA GLU A 114 -8.75 5.73 -13.33
C GLU A 114 -8.37 6.90 -12.42
N ARG A 115 -8.76 6.83 -11.14
CA ARG A 115 -8.40 7.84 -10.13
C ARG A 115 -6.89 7.96 -9.98
N SER A 116 -6.19 6.82 -9.90
CA SER A 116 -4.73 6.79 -9.83
C SER A 116 -4.07 7.45 -11.04
N ASN A 117 -4.56 7.17 -12.25
CA ASN A 117 -4.04 7.77 -13.47
C ASN A 117 -4.21 9.30 -13.46
N ILE A 118 -5.37 9.79 -13.04
CA ILE A 118 -5.63 11.24 -12.89
C ILE A 118 -4.65 11.86 -11.90
N VAL A 119 -4.50 11.26 -10.72
CA VAL A 119 -3.58 11.75 -9.67
C VAL A 119 -2.14 11.78 -10.18
N ASN A 120 -1.68 10.72 -10.85
CA ASN A 120 -0.35 10.65 -11.45
C ASN A 120 -0.13 11.75 -12.48
N SER A 121 -1.08 11.99 -13.37
CA SER A 121 -0.96 13.07 -14.37
C SER A 121 -0.92 14.45 -13.72
N ILE A 122 -1.66 14.69 -12.63
CA ILE A 122 -1.61 15.95 -11.88
C ILE A 122 -0.24 16.11 -11.17
N ILE A 123 0.31 15.04 -10.61
CA ILE A 123 1.66 15.03 -10.01
C ILE A 123 2.72 15.35 -11.07
N GLU A 124 2.64 14.73 -12.24
CA GLU A 124 3.56 14.99 -13.35
C GLU A 124 3.48 16.45 -13.81
N LEU A 125 2.25 16.97 -13.99
CA LEU A 125 2.01 18.36 -14.33
C LEU A 125 2.62 19.32 -13.30
N ARG A 126 2.36 19.10 -12.01
CA ARG A 126 2.93 19.88 -10.90
C ARG A 126 4.45 19.87 -10.97
N THR A 127 5.05 18.71 -11.17
CA THR A 127 6.51 18.52 -11.20
C THR A 127 7.13 19.31 -12.35
N LYS A 128 6.54 19.27 -13.55
CA LYS A 128 7.02 20.05 -14.70
C LYS A 128 6.84 21.56 -14.49
N ILE A 129 5.73 22.00 -13.91
CA ILE A 129 5.53 23.43 -13.57
C ILE A 129 6.61 23.91 -12.61
N ILE A 130 6.90 23.16 -11.53
CA ILE A 130 7.95 23.52 -10.56
C ILE A 130 9.33 23.56 -11.23
N ALA A 131 9.64 22.60 -12.11
CA ALA A 131 10.91 22.59 -12.82
C ALA A 131 11.07 23.84 -13.70
N ALA A 132 10.02 24.21 -14.45
CA ALA A 132 10.03 25.44 -15.24
C ALA A 132 10.14 26.69 -14.37
N GLU A 133 9.40 26.78 -13.26
CA GLU A 133 9.48 27.89 -12.31
C GLU A 133 10.91 28.06 -11.77
N ASN A 134 11.56 26.97 -11.36
CA ASN A 134 12.94 27.00 -10.86
C ASN A 134 13.91 27.53 -11.93
N VAL A 135 13.80 27.05 -13.17
CA VAL A 135 14.63 27.55 -14.29
C VAL A 135 14.40 29.03 -14.52
N THR A 136 13.13 29.48 -14.49
CA THR A 136 12.83 30.90 -14.67
C THR A 136 13.39 31.76 -13.54
N HIS A 137 13.26 31.30 -12.29
CA HIS A 137 13.76 32.00 -11.12
C HIS A 137 15.28 32.14 -11.15
N GLU A 138 16.01 31.05 -11.44
CA GLU A 138 17.47 31.08 -11.57
C GLU A 138 17.96 32.06 -12.66
N LEU A 139 17.23 32.16 -13.77
CA LEU A 139 17.59 33.08 -14.86
C LEU A 139 17.22 34.53 -14.54
N GLU A 140 16.08 34.77 -13.87
CA GLU A 140 15.72 36.10 -13.37
C GLU A 140 16.74 36.61 -12.35
N GLU A 141 17.25 35.74 -11.46
CA GLU A 141 18.30 36.11 -10.51
C GLU A 141 19.62 36.44 -11.19
N LYS A 142 20.02 35.67 -12.23
CA LYS A 142 21.30 35.85 -12.92
C LYS A 142 21.30 37.01 -13.92
N LEU A 143 20.19 37.25 -14.61
CA LEU A 143 20.10 38.19 -15.74
C LEU A 143 19.24 39.42 -15.43
N GLY A 144 18.57 39.45 -14.28
CA GLY A 144 17.61 40.48 -13.90
C GLY A 144 16.31 40.44 -14.71
N ASN A 145 15.49 41.46 -14.53
CA ASN A 145 14.21 41.61 -15.23
C ASN A 145 14.36 42.50 -16.47
N THR A 146 15.18 42.06 -17.44
CA THR A 146 15.42 42.77 -18.69
C THR A 146 14.77 42.07 -19.89
N PRO A 147 14.48 42.78 -21.00
CA PRO A 147 13.97 42.15 -22.22
C PRO A 147 14.89 41.04 -22.76
N ILE A 148 16.21 41.18 -22.58
CA ILE A 148 17.21 40.17 -22.96
C ILE A 148 17.06 38.92 -22.08
N ALA A 149 16.88 39.10 -20.76
CA ALA A 149 16.62 38.00 -19.84
C ALA A 149 15.31 37.27 -20.19
N TYR A 150 14.25 38.00 -20.55
CA TYR A 150 12.97 37.40 -20.92
C TYR A 150 13.06 36.57 -22.21
N ALA A 151 13.84 37.03 -23.19
CA ALA A 151 14.11 36.25 -24.40
C ALA A 151 14.86 34.94 -24.09
N ALA A 152 15.88 34.99 -23.23
CA ALA A 152 16.63 33.81 -22.81
C ALA A 152 15.78 32.83 -21.99
N ILE A 153 14.95 33.34 -21.07
CA ILE A 153 14.00 32.54 -20.29
C ILE A 153 13.02 31.84 -21.23
N ARG A 154 12.42 32.60 -22.15
CA ARG A 154 11.48 32.07 -23.15
C ARG A 154 12.09 30.91 -23.93
N GLU A 155 13.27 31.09 -24.51
CA GLU A 155 13.95 30.05 -25.29
C GLU A 155 14.19 28.79 -24.45
N LYS A 156 14.52 28.96 -23.17
CA LYS A 156 14.82 27.84 -22.28
C LYS A 156 13.60 27.00 -21.88
N ILE A 157 12.45 27.65 -21.67
CA ILE A 157 11.25 26.99 -21.14
C ILE A 157 10.19 26.64 -22.18
N GLU A 158 10.30 27.13 -23.43
CA GLU A 158 9.25 26.99 -24.46
C GLU A 158 8.81 25.52 -24.65
N LYS A 159 9.77 24.61 -24.80
CA LYS A 159 9.48 23.16 -24.94
C LYS A 159 8.80 22.57 -23.70
N ASP A 160 9.17 23.04 -22.51
CA ASP A 160 8.56 22.56 -21.26
C ASP A 160 7.12 23.08 -21.13
N LEU A 161 6.86 24.32 -21.54
CA LEU A 161 5.52 24.89 -21.56
C LEU A 161 4.59 24.18 -22.56
N ASP A 162 5.11 23.74 -23.70
CA ASP A 162 4.34 22.93 -24.66
C ASP A 162 3.94 21.58 -24.05
N GLN A 163 4.86 20.93 -23.33
CA GLN A 163 4.56 19.67 -22.62
C GLN A 163 3.54 19.90 -21.49
N ILE A 164 3.73 20.96 -20.69
CA ILE A 164 2.79 21.35 -19.63
C ILE A 164 1.40 21.59 -20.21
N LEU A 165 1.31 22.30 -21.34
CA LEU A 165 0.04 22.56 -22.01
C LEU A 165 -0.61 21.27 -22.54
N SER A 166 0.18 20.32 -23.06
CA SER A 166 -0.32 19.00 -23.46
C SER A 166 -0.91 18.26 -22.27
N LEU A 167 -0.18 18.18 -21.15
CA LEU A 167 -0.65 17.54 -19.92
C LEU A 167 -1.94 18.18 -19.40
N ILE A 168 -2.04 19.52 -19.40
CA ILE A 168 -3.28 20.22 -19.01
C ILE A 168 -4.44 19.81 -19.92
N ARG A 169 -4.22 19.67 -21.24
CA ARG A 169 -5.27 19.24 -22.18
C ARG A 169 -5.68 17.79 -21.93
N ASP A 170 -4.73 16.91 -21.65
CA ASP A 170 -5.00 15.49 -21.45
C ASP A 170 -5.73 15.26 -20.12
N ILE A 171 -5.32 15.92 -19.03
CA ILE A 171 -6.03 15.89 -17.74
C ILE A 171 -7.47 16.42 -17.90
N LYS A 172 -7.70 17.47 -18.69
CA LYS A 172 -9.05 18.00 -18.96
C LYS A 172 -9.96 17.02 -19.71
N LYS A 173 -9.41 16.07 -20.46
CA LYS A 173 -10.18 15.01 -21.13
C LYS A 173 -10.49 13.85 -20.19
N MET A 174 -9.80 13.73 -19.06
CA MET A 174 -10.06 12.70 -18.05
C MET A 174 -11.31 13.04 -17.24
N ASN A 175 -11.96 12.01 -16.68
CA ASN A 175 -13.11 12.21 -15.81
C ASN A 175 -12.68 12.58 -14.39
N LEU A 176 -12.67 13.88 -14.09
CA LEU A 176 -12.27 14.40 -12.79
C LEU A 176 -13.32 14.20 -11.68
N SER A 177 -14.47 13.57 -11.96
CA SER A 177 -15.54 13.36 -10.97
C SER A 177 -15.11 12.51 -9.78
N SER A 178 -14.05 11.72 -9.95
CA SER A 178 -13.49 10.91 -8.86
C SER A 178 -12.72 11.77 -7.84
N LEU A 179 -12.29 12.98 -8.19
CA LEU A 179 -11.55 13.90 -7.31
C LEU A 179 -12.49 14.71 -6.42
N SER A 180 -12.03 15.05 -5.21
CA SER A 180 -12.72 16.00 -4.34
C SER A 180 -12.74 17.40 -4.97
N GLU A 181 -13.65 18.27 -4.52
CA GLU A 181 -13.70 19.65 -5.01
C GLU A 181 -12.37 20.38 -4.81
N GLU A 182 -11.70 20.17 -3.68
CA GLU A 182 -10.41 20.82 -3.41
C GLU A 182 -9.27 20.25 -4.26
N GLN A 183 -9.31 18.96 -4.58
CA GLN A 183 -8.40 18.36 -5.55
C GLN A 183 -8.64 18.90 -6.97
N GLN A 184 -9.89 19.12 -7.35
CA GLN A 184 -10.22 19.74 -8.62
C GLN A 184 -9.75 21.21 -8.66
N LYS A 185 -9.96 21.98 -7.58
CA LYS A 185 -9.47 23.37 -7.46
C LYS A 185 -7.94 23.45 -7.48
N TYR A 186 -7.25 22.47 -6.90
CA TYR A 186 -5.79 22.36 -6.97
C TYR A 186 -5.30 22.29 -8.42
N PHE A 187 -5.94 21.47 -9.25
CA PHE A 187 -5.64 21.43 -10.68
C PHE A 187 -6.10 22.71 -11.40
N ARG A 188 -7.39 23.06 -11.27
CA ARG A 188 -8.01 24.22 -11.90
C ARG A 188 -8.93 24.94 -10.90
N PRO A 189 -8.60 26.19 -10.50
CA PRO A 189 -7.64 27.07 -11.17
C PRO A 189 -6.16 26.88 -10.81
N GLY A 190 -5.80 26.22 -9.70
CA GLY A 190 -4.46 26.30 -9.09
C GLY A 190 -3.26 26.10 -10.04
N LEU A 191 -3.03 24.89 -10.56
CA LEU A 191 -1.93 24.62 -11.49
C LEU A 191 -2.07 25.37 -12.82
N THR A 192 -3.30 25.57 -13.30
CA THR A 192 -3.52 26.31 -14.55
C THR A 192 -3.18 27.80 -14.44
N GLU A 193 -3.37 28.41 -13.26
CA GLU A 193 -2.97 29.79 -13.00
C GLU A 193 -1.45 29.91 -12.90
N ARG A 194 -0.79 28.96 -12.23
CA ARG A 194 0.68 28.90 -12.21
C ARG A 194 1.27 28.81 -13.62
N TYR A 195 0.70 27.99 -14.48
CA TYR A 195 1.08 27.96 -15.90
C TYR A 195 0.86 29.32 -16.59
N ASN A 196 -0.24 30.02 -16.30
CA ASN A 196 -0.50 31.33 -16.90
C ASN A 196 0.52 32.41 -16.49
N ASN A 197 1.22 32.25 -15.35
CA ASN A 197 2.25 33.20 -14.93
C ASN A 197 3.43 33.25 -15.91
N PHE A 198 3.69 32.18 -16.67
CA PHE A 198 4.73 32.17 -17.71
C PHE A 198 4.41 33.08 -18.90
N LYS A 199 3.15 33.49 -19.10
CA LYS A 199 2.76 34.38 -20.22
C LYS A 199 3.56 35.68 -20.23
N LYS A 200 4.02 36.16 -19.07
CA LYS A 200 4.82 37.39 -18.96
C LYS A 200 6.10 37.37 -19.82
N TYR A 201 6.68 36.20 -20.07
CA TYR A 201 7.88 36.05 -20.92
C TYR A 201 7.56 36.02 -22.44
N PHE A 202 6.28 35.96 -22.79
CA PHE A 202 5.79 35.88 -24.18
C PHE A 202 4.97 37.10 -24.59
N THR A 203 4.69 37.99 -23.64
CA THR A 203 3.95 39.23 -23.89
C THR A 203 4.99 40.31 -24.24
N LYS A 204 4.80 40.96 -25.39
CA LYS A 204 5.69 42.03 -25.89
C LYS A 204 5.47 43.33 -25.13
#